data_AF-A0A2B7Y640-F1
#
_entry.id   AF-A0A2B7Y640-F1
#
_cell.length_a   1.000
_cell.length_b   1.000
_cell.length_c   1.000
_cell.angle_alpha   90.00
_cell.angle_beta   90.00
_cell.angle_gamma   90.00
#
_symmetry.space_group_name_H-M   'P 1'
#
loop_
_entity.id
_entity.type
_entity.pdbx_description
1 polymer ?
#
loop_
_entity_poly.entity_id
_entity_poly.type
_entity_poly.pdbx_seq_one_letter_code
_entity_poly.pdbx_strand_id
1 'polypeptide(L)' 'MNFELMKAGYPICIIRNEDRLEYYNSLNEAQANNNYNDIVKFIENCLEKTFEFYFEHISNNWQEEIENFKRKI' A
#
# COMPACT_ATOMS: atom_id res chain seq x y z
N MET A 1 9.83 8.34 0.42
CA MET A 1 8.86 7.23 0.33
C MET A 1 9.02 6.47 -0.99
N ASN A 2 8.45 6.92 -2.12
CA ASN A 2 8.51 6.18 -3.39
C ASN A 2 9.93 5.79 -3.84
N PHE A 3 10.90 6.68 -3.63
CA PHE A 3 12.31 6.37 -3.93
C PHE A 3 12.84 5.12 -3.18
N GLU A 4 12.53 4.99 -1.88
CA GLU A 4 12.95 3.83 -1.08
C GLU A 4 12.17 2.57 -1.45
N LEU A 5 10.87 2.71 -1.74
CA LEU A 5 10.03 1.61 -2.24
C LEU A 5 10.59 1.03 -3.54
N MET A 6 10.95 1.89 -4.49
CA MET A 6 11.52 1.48 -5.77
C MET A 6 12.87 0.78 -5.60
N LYS A 7 13.73 1.26 -4.68
CA LYS A 7 15.00 0.58 -4.35
C LYS A 7 14.78 -0.83 -3.80
N ALA A 8 13.68 -1.04 -3.08
CA ALA A 8 13.30 -2.34 -2.53
C ALA A 8 12.48 -3.21 -3.51
N GLY A 9 12.22 -2.74 -4.75
CA GLY A 9 11.49 -3.49 -5.77
C GLY A 9 9.97 -3.40 -5.67
N TYR A 10 9.44 -2.49 -4.86
CA TYR A 10 8.00 -2.22 -4.78
C TYR A 10 7.55 -1.28 -5.90
N PRO A 11 6.28 -1.37 -6.35
CA PRO A 11 5.69 -0.39 -7.23
C PRO A 11 5.60 0.99 -6.56
N ILE A 12 5.29 2.01 -7.35
CA ILE A 12 5.03 3.35 -6.84
C ILE A 12 3.82 3.33 -5.88
N CYS A 13 3.91 4.00 -4.74
CA CYS A 13 2.76 4.22 -3.87
C CYS A 13 2.02 5.48 -4.34
N ILE A 14 0.72 5.35 -4.61
CA ILE A 14 -0.16 6.43 -5.07
C ILE A 14 -1.10 6.82 -3.94
N ILE A 15 -0.90 8.01 -3.38
CA ILE A 15 -1.80 8.63 -2.41
C ILE A 15 -2.86 9.42 -3.19
N ARG A 16 -4.12 8.97 -3.13
CA ARG A 16 -5.22 9.58 -3.90
C ARG A 16 -5.75 10.82 -3.20
N ASN A 17 -6.35 11.72 -3.98
CA ASN A 17 -6.87 12.97 -3.42
C ASN A 17 -8.08 12.72 -2.50
N GLU A 18 -8.90 11.71 -2.78
CA GLU A 18 -9.97 11.27 -1.88
C GLU A 18 -9.48 10.81 -0.50
N ASP A 19 -8.27 10.24 -0.42
CA ASP A 19 -7.68 9.70 0.81
C ASP A 19 -6.92 10.76 1.62
N ARG A 20 -6.97 12.04 1.19
CA ARG A 20 -6.20 13.14 1.77
C ARG A 20 -6.43 13.30 3.28
N LEU A 21 -7.67 13.18 3.74
CA LEU A 21 -8.00 13.37 5.16
C LEU A 21 -7.37 12.28 6.02
N GLU A 22 -7.46 11.03 5.60
CA GLU A 22 -6.87 9.89 6.31
C GLU A 22 -5.34 10.00 6.36
N TYR A 23 -4.72 10.41 5.25
CA TYR A 23 -3.29 10.68 5.20
C TYR A 23 -2.86 11.73 6.25
N TYR A 24 -3.53 12.88 6.30
CA TYR A 24 -3.18 13.92 7.28
C TYR A 24 -3.44 13.49 8.73
N ASN A 25 -4.51 12.73 8.97
CA ASN A 25 -4.79 12.20 10.31
C ASN A 25 -3.67 11.26 10.78
N SER A 26 -3.23 10.34 9.92
CA SER A 26 -2.13 9.42 10.25
C SER A 26 -0.80 10.13 10.48
N LEU A 27 -0.51 11.22 9.75
CA LEU A 27 0.66 12.06 10.01
C LEU A 27 0.55 12.81 11.34
N ASN A 28 -0.65 13.28 11.69
CA ASN A 28 -0.87 13.97 12.96
C ASN A 28 -0.67 13.02 14.14
N GLU A 29 -1.17 11.78 14.06
CA GLU A 29 -0.93 10.75 15.08
C GLU A 29 0.57 10.42 15.23
N ALA A 30 1.28 10.28 14.12
CA ALA A 30 2.73 10.09 14.14
C ALA A 30 3.45 11.26 14.81
N GLN A 31 3.05 12.50 14.54
CA GLN A 31 3.69 13.69 15.11
C GLN A 31 3.35 13.90 16.59
N ALA A 32 2.07 13.78 16.96
CA ALA A 32 1.58 14.08 18.31
C ALA A 32 1.92 12.98 19.30
N ASN A 33 1.84 11.71 18.87
CA ASN A 33 1.89 10.55 19.75
C ASN A 33 3.09 9.63 19.46
N ASN A 34 3.96 9.95 18.49
CA ASN A 34 5.01 9.06 17.98
C ASN A 34 4.48 7.68 17.52
N ASN A 35 3.19 7.62 17.14
CA ASN A 35 2.56 6.40 16.67
C ASN A 35 2.59 6.35 15.14
N TYR A 36 3.54 5.60 14.59
CA TYR A 36 3.71 5.46 13.15
C TYR A 36 2.85 4.35 12.53
N ASN A 37 2.11 3.58 13.33
CA ASN A 37 1.36 2.44 12.82
C ASN A 37 0.31 2.87 11.80
N ASP A 38 -0.36 4.00 12.03
CA ASP A 38 -1.42 4.48 11.15
C ASP A 38 -0.88 4.89 9.79
N ILE A 39 0.26 5.61 9.76
CA ILE A 39 0.87 6.01 8.49
C ILE A 39 1.46 4.82 7.74
N VAL A 40 2.05 3.85 8.45
CA VAL A 40 2.55 2.61 7.82
C VAL A 40 1.40 1.83 7.18
N LYS A 41 0.30 1.65 7.91
CA LYS A 41 -0.90 0.96 7.42
C LYS A 41 -1.55 1.69 6.26
N PHE A 42 -1.57 3.02 6.30
CA PHE A 42 -2.05 3.82 5.18
C PHE A 42 -1.24 3.56 3.89
N ILE A 43 0.10 3.56 3.99
CA ILE A 43 0.98 3.29 2.86
C ILE A 43 0.86 1.84 2.37
N GLU A 44 0.71 0.88 3.29
CA GLU A 44 0.44 -0.53 2.96
C GLU A 44 -0.82 -0.65 2.08
N ASN A 45 -1.93 -0.03 2.49
CA ASN A 45 -3.18 -0.03 1.71
C ASN A 45 -3.01 0.62 0.33
N CYS A 46 -2.27 1.72 0.23
CA CYS A 46 -2.00 2.36 -1.06
C CYS A 46 -1.16 1.46 -1.99
N LEU A 47 -0.20 0.72 -1.44
CA LEU A 47 0.59 -0.25 -2.18
C LEU A 47 -0.25 -1.44 -2.62
N GLU A 48 -1.08 -2.00 -1.75
CA GLU A 48 -2.00 -3.11 -2.06
C GLU A 48 -2.91 -2.75 -3.25
N LYS A 49 -3.59 -1.59 -3.21
CA LYS A 49 -4.40 -1.08 -4.32
C LYS A 49 -3.61 -0.95 -5.63
N THR A 50 -2.32 -0.60 -5.53
CA THR A 50 -1.46 -0.46 -6.72
C THR A 50 -1.08 -1.83 -7.27
N PHE A 51 -0.79 -2.80 -6.41
CA PHE A 51 -0.55 -4.19 -6.81
C PHE A 51 -1.79 -4.80 -7.45
N GLU A 52 -2.97 -4.66 -6.84
CA GLU A 52 -4.25 -5.10 -7.40
C GLU A 52 -4.46 -4.52 -8.80
N PHE A 53 -4.27 -3.21 -8.97
CA PHE A 53 -4.38 -2.57 -10.28
C PHE A 53 -3.42 -3.20 -11.31
N TYR A 54 -2.15 -3.42 -10.96
CA TYR A 54 -1.21 -4.08 -11.88
C TYR A 54 -1.66 -5.51 -12.20
N PHE A 55 -2.03 -6.28 -11.19
CA PHE A 55 -2.43 -7.68 -11.34
C PHE A 55 -3.67 -7.84 -12.22
N GLU A 56 -4.67 -6.98 -12.05
CA GLU A 56 -5.87 -6.92 -12.90
C GLU A 56 -5.54 -6.72 -14.38
N HIS A 57 -4.45 -5.99 -14.69
CA HIS A 57 -4.09 -5.67 -16.08
C HIS A 57 -3.07 -6.63 -16.69
N ILE A 58 -2.35 -7.42 -15.88
CA ILE A 58 -1.32 -8.36 -16.37
C ILE A 58 -1.75 -9.83 -16.31
N SER A 59 -2.73 -10.21 -15.48
CA SER A 59 -3.19 -11.60 -15.34
C SER A 59 -4.70 -11.69 -15.23
N ASN A 60 -5.29 -12.70 -15.89
CA ASN A 60 -6.73 -12.93 -15.87
C ASN A 60 -7.23 -13.58 -14.55
N ASN A 61 -6.35 -14.26 -13.81
CA ASN A 61 -6.72 -15.07 -12.63
C ASN A 61 -5.89 -14.71 -11.37
N TRP A 62 -5.40 -13.47 -11.27
CA TRP A 62 -4.48 -13.06 -10.21
C TRP A 62 -4.99 -13.32 -8.78
N GLN A 63 -6.31 -13.25 -8.56
CA GLN A 63 -6.91 -13.53 -7.24
C GLN A 63 -6.65 -14.97 -6.78
N GLU A 64 -6.79 -15.94 -7.70
CA GLU A 64 -6.53 -17.34 -7.42
C GLU A 64 -5.03 -17.59 -7.18
N GLU A 65 -4.17 -16.90 -7.93
CA GLU A 65 -2.71 -16.95 -7.75
C GLU A 65 -2.29 -16.42 -6.37
N ILE A 66 -2.87 -15.30 -5.92
CA ILE A 66 -2.61 -14.73 -4.59
C ILE A 66 -3.12 -15.64 -3.47
N GLU A 67 -4.34 -16.17 -3.58
CA GLU A 67 -4.89 -17.11 -2.59
C GLU A 67 -4.01 -18.36 -2.48
N ASN A 68 -3.55 -18.90 -3.61
CA ASN A 68 -2.63 -20.04 -3.63
C ASN A 68 -1.26 -19.69 -3.04
N PHE A 69 -0.77 -18.47 -3.22
CA PHE A 69 0.46 -18.00 -2.59
C PHE A 69 0.32 -17.89 -1.06
N LYS A 70 -0.77 -17.28 -0.57
CA LYS A 70 -1.07 -17.17 0.86
C LYS A 70 -1.18 -18.52 1.56
N ARG A 71 -1.72 -19.56 0.89
CA ARG A 71 -1.79 -20.93 1.42
C ARG A 71 -0.44 -21.64 1.54
N LYS A 72 0.61 -21.16 0.85
CA LYS A 72 1.95 -21.78 0.84
C LYS A 72 2.89 -21.21 1.90
N ILE A 73 2.53 -20.08 2.51
CA ILE A 73 3.26 -19.42 3.61
C ILE A 73 2.65 -19.88 4.93
#